data_AF-A0A815X5C2-F1
#
_entry.id   AF-A0A815X5C2-F1
#
_cell.length_a   1.000
_cell.length_b   1.000
_cell.length_c   1.000
_cell.angle_alpha   90.00
_cell.angle_beta   90.00
_cell.angle_gamma   90.00
#
_symmetry.space_group_name_H-M   'P 1'
#
loop_
_entity.id
_entity.type
_entity.pdbx_description
1 polymer ?
#
loop_
_entity_poly.entity_id
_entity_poly.type
_entity_poly.pdbx_seq_one_letter_code
_entity_poly.pdbx_strand_id
1 'polypeptide(L)'
;MKLIISILLFIFVFIYITFRIYEYHKNLCKLNYDYPFQDPTLPIDIRLDNLMSLLTPEEKINMLWMDGATSDGELPNLAVPRLNIRGYSWMGQGYVYRSASNGCNINCYSPVIDGNVSVLPQGTGIASTWNKNLIFQSGIMISDESMAIHYNYKNKSVDYKTGASSVINIARDPRWGRVPETYGECPILTGEIAVAFNKGIMGYAKLEDTQLEYGIYKVIPVMRHFIDYDGPDNGRFSFNAIISDADLRITYLPVWKKLIDEKAIVGIMSAISAVNGIPSAVNKYLLNDVLRNEWNFTGYVITPLLVSKPNDGICENAIWSTNGTTVAGRSDGLGSALNRLYGPWGLFVDDNQVIYVADSKNHRIVKWEQDASSGQLVAGGKGSGNNTDQLNHPSDVVVDRDGSIYISDTENGRIQQWSPGAKSGKTIIKDISSPVGISRDKQGLLYVSDWKKGEIKKWGVGATIGQLVASRLSGPRFMFIDQKKSIYIAEQRRDRIIKADDVISSQSSMLVGGSLGNSLNQLSSPYSVIVDELGTLYIADTNNHRIMRWVRGAQSGKVIAGGQGMGSRYDQLSYPHDLSFDLNGNLYVVDYGNHRVQKFVIDKSLCQ
;
A
#
# COMPACT_ATOMS: atom_id res chain seq x y z
N MET A 1 -43.62 -65.97 29.13
CA MET A 1 -43.75 -65.00 30.25
C MET A 1 -42.40 -64.63 30.88
N LYS A 2 -41.61 -65.58 31.42
CA LYS A 2 -40.28 -65.27 32.01
C LYS A 2 -39.30 -64.57 31.05
N LEU A 3 -39.22 -65.00 29.79
CA LEU A 3 -38.35 -64.39 28.78
C LEU A 3 -38.72 -62.92 28.47
N ILE A 4 -40.01 -62.61 28.40
CA ILE A 4 -40.51 -61.26 28.14
C ILE A 4 -40.19 -60.32 29.31
N ILE A 5 -40.35 -60.80 30.54
CA ILE A 5 -39.98 -60.05 31.75
C ILE A 5 -38.48 -59.78 31.78
N SER A 6 -37.62 -60.75 31.45
CA SER A 6 -36.17 -60.55 31.39
C SER A 6 -35.74 -59.55 30.30
N ILE A 7 -36.38 -59.58 29.12
CA ILE A 7 -36.09 -58.61 28.05
C ILE A 7 -36.51 -57.19 28.46
N LEU A 8 -37.70 -57.04 29.06
CA LEU A 8 -38.17 -55.75 29.55
C LEU A 8 -37.29 -55.21 30.67
N LEU A 9 -36.84 -56.08 31.59
CA LEU A 9 -35.92 -55.69 32.66
C LEU A 9 -34.57 -55.24 32.09
N PHE A 10 -34.05 -55.94 31.08
CA PHE A 10 -32.80 -55.59 30.42
C PHE A 10 -32.91 -54.25 29.69
N ILE A 11 -33.99 -54.01 28.94
CA ILE A 11 -34.26 -52.73 28.28
C ILE A 11 -34.37 -51.60 29.31
N PHE A 12 -35.09 -51.83 30.42
CA PHE A 12 -35.25 -50.82 31.45
C PHE A 12 -33.93 -50.48 32.16
N VAL A 13 -33.12 -51.49 32.48
CA VAL A 13 -31.78 -51.31 33.05
C VAL A 13 -30.86 -50.62 32.05
N PHE A 14 -30.91 -50.97 30.77
CA PHE A 14 -30.11 -50.34 29.72
C PHE A 14 -30.49 -48.86 29.54
N ILE A 15 -31.78 -48.54 29.48
CA ILE A 15 -32.29 -47.16 29.41
C ILE A 15 -31.92 -46.38 30.68
N TYR A 16 -32.05 -46.98 31.86
CA TYR A 16 -31.67 -46.35 33.12
C TYR A 16 -30.17 -46.06 33.18
N ILE A 17 -29.32 -47.02 32.80
CA ILE A 17 -27.86 -46.84 32.78
C ILE A 17 -27.46 -45.77 31.76
N THR A 18 -28.01 -45.81 30.54
CA THR A 18 -27.73 -44.77 29.52
C THR A 18 -28.21 -43.39 29.96
N PHE A 19 -29.39 -43.27 30.59
CA PHE A 19 -29.87 -42.02 31.16
C PHE A 19 -28.98 -41.52 32.31
N ARG A 20 -28.50 -42.40 33.19
CA ARG A 20 -27.59 -42.03 34.28
C ARG A 20 -26.20 -41.66 33.77
N ILE A 21 -25.68 -42.31 32.72
CA ILE A 21 -24.44 -41.93 32.04
C ILE A 21 -24.59 -40.56 31.37
N TYR A 22 -25.73 -40.30 30.71
CA TYR A 22 -26.05 -39.00 30.12
C TYR A 22 -26.11 -37.89 31.17
N GLU A 23 -26.86 -38.09 32.26
CA GLU A 23 -26.93 -37.13 33.37
C GLU A 23 -25.59 -36.97 34.10
N TYR A 24 -24.79 -38.03 34.22
CA TYR A 24 -23.46 -37.98 34.82
C TYR A 24 -22.47 -37.19 33.94
N HIS A 25 -22.45 -37.41 32.62
CA HIS A 25 -21.64 -36.61 31.69
C HIS A 25 -22.09 -35.14 31.63
N LYS A 26 -23.40 -34.89 31.62
CA LYS A 26 -23.97 -33.55 31.68
C LYS A 26 -23.59 -32.80 32.96
N ASN A 27 -23.50 -33.50 34.09
CA ASN A 27 -23.09 -32.90 35.37
C ASN A 27 -21.56 -32.81 35.54
N LEU A 28 -20.76 -33.72 34.95
CA LEU A 28 -19.30 -33.62 34.90
C LEU A 28 -18.82 -32.43 34.04
N CYS A 29 -19.61 -32.03 33.04
CA CYS A 29 -19.33 -30.91 32.15
C CYS A 29 -20.13 -29.64 32.48
N LYS A 30 -20.57 -29.44 33.74
CA LYS A 30 -20.98 -28.10 34.19
C LYS A 30 -19.76 -27.22 34.37
N LEU A 31 -19.14 -26.86 33.25
CA LEU A 31 -18.41 -25.61 33.17
C LEU A 31 -19.46 -24.52 33.34
N ASN A 32 -19.43 -23.81 34.46
CA ASN A 32 -20.21 -22.60 34.59
C ASN A 32 -19.62 -21.61 33.59
N TYR A 33 -20.36 -21.34 32.52
CA TYR A 33 -20.03 -20.32 31.55
C TYR A 33 -20.62 -19.00 32.01
N ASP A 34 -19.81 -17.96 32.07
CA ASP A 34 -20.24 -16.59 32.39
C ASP A 34 -21.07 -16.00 31.25
N TYR A 35 -20.81 -16.44 30.02
CA TYR A 35 -21.45 -15.96 28.80
C TYR A 35 -21.76 -17.08 27.81
N PRO A 36 -22.85 -16.97 27.02
CA PRO A 36 -23.20 -17.95 25.98
C PRO A 36 -22.07 -18.28 25.00
N PHE A 37 -21.22 -17.32 24.62
CA PHE A 37 -20.12 -17.60 23.68
C PHE A 37 -19.11 -18.63 24.20
N GLN A 38 -19.04 -18.85 25.51
CA GLN A 38 -18.13 -19.81 26.13
C GLN A 38 -18.67 -21.24 26.09
N ASP A 39 -19.98 -21.43 25.89
CA ASP A 39 -20.62 -22.74 25.84
C ASP A 39 -20.39 -23.42 24.48
N PRO A 40 -19.58 -24.49 24.39
CA PRO A 40 -19.30 -25.17 23.14
C PRO A 40 -20.47 -26.02 22.62
N THR A 41 -21.54 -26.19 23.40
CA THR A 41 -22.74 -26.91 22.97
C THR A 41 -23.69 -26.04 22.14
N LEU A 42 -23.50 -24.71 22.18
CA LEU A 42 -24.26 -23.76 21.38
C LEU A 42 -23.71 -23.66 19.95
N PRO A 43 -24.59 -23.41 18.95
CA PRO A 43 -24.17 -23.11 17.58
C PRO A 43 -23.18 -21.95 17.50
N ILE A 44 -22.22 -22.04 16.58
CA ILE A 44 -21.11 -21.07 16.46
C ILE A 44 -21.60 -19.64 16.19
N ASP A 45 -22.65 -19.47 15.39
CA ASP A 45 -23.32 -18.21 15.09
C ASP A 45 -23.89 -17.56 16.35
N ILE A 46 -24.60 -18.32 17.19
CA ILE A 46 -25.13 -17.84 18.47
C ILE A 46 -24.00 -17.38 19.41
N ARG A 47 -22.91 -18.15 19.44
CA ARG A 47 -21.73 -17.82 20.24
C ARG A 47 -21.04 -16.55 19.73
N LEU A 48 -20.88 -16.42 18.42
CA LEU A 48 -20.27 -15.24 17.79
C LEU A 48 -21.12 -13.99 17.99
N ASP A 49 -22.43 -14.07 17.79
CA ASP A 49 -23.36 -12.94 17.99
C ASP A 49 -23.32 -12.45 19.44
N ASN A 50 -23.32 -13.37 20.40
CA ASN A 50 -23.17 -13.03 21.81
C ASN A 50 -21.82 -12.35 22.09
N LEU A 51 -20.71 -12.92 21.62
CA LEU A 51 -19.39 -12.33 21.79
C LEU A 51 -19.31 -10.92 21.18
N MET A 52 -19.79 -10.75 19.94
CA MET A 52 -19.77 -9.48 19.22
C MET A 52 -20.66 -8.42 19.87
N SER A 53 -21.73 -8.82 20.57
CA SER A 53 -22.56 -7.92 21.37
C SER A 53 -21.89 -7.43 22.65
N LEU A 54 -20.98 -8.25 23.21
CA LEU A 54 -20.28 -7.96 24.47
C LEU A 54 -19.03 -7.09 24.26
N LEU A 55 -18.37 -7.20 23.11
CA LEU A 55 -17.15 -6.45 22.80
C LEU A 55 -17.44 -4.97 22.49
N THR A 56 -16.67 -4.08 23.11
CA THR A 56 -16.65 -2.65 22.80
C THR A 56 -16.03 -2.41 21.42
N PRO A 57 -16.27 -1.25 20.78
CA PRO A 57 -15.59 -0.88 19.54
C PRO A 57 -14.06 -0.90 19.67
N GLU A 58 -13.51 -0.46 20.79
CA GLU A 58 -12.07 -0.44 21.04
C GLU A 58 -11.49 -1.86 21.12
N GLU A 59 -12.13 -2.77 21.84
CA GLU A 59 -11.68 -4.17 21.89
C GLU A 59 -11.80 -4.85 20.53
N LYS A 60 -12.85 -4.55 19.75
CA LYS A 60 -12.97 -5.04 18.37
C LYS A 60 -11.81 -4.55 17.50
N ILE A 61 -11.47 -3.27 17.57
CA ILE A 61 -10.35 -2.68 16.83
C ILE A 61 -9.02 -3.31 17.26
N ASN A 62 -8.80 -3.45 18.56
CA ASN A 62 -7.60 -4.07 19.11
C ASN A 62 -7.42 -5.50 18.60
N MET A 63 -8.51 -6.28 18.54
CA MET A 63 -8.50 -7.65 18.00
C MET A 63 -8.22 -7.75 16.49
N LEU A 64 -8.25 -6.64 15.73
CA LEU A 64 -7.86 -6.62 14.31
C LEU A 64 -6.35 -6.46 14.10
N TRP A 65 -5.61 -6.08 15.13
CA TRP A 65 -4.18 -5.80 15.02
C TRP A 65 -3.33 -7.06 15.26
N MET A 66 -2.12 -7.03 14.72
CA MET A 66 -1.08 -8.01 15.02
C MET A 66 0.17 -7.23 15.42
N ASP A 67 0.42 -7.08 16.72
CA ASP A 67 1.74 -6.64 17.19
C ASP A 67 2.45 -7.76 17.93
N GLY A 68 3.74 -7.86 17.64
CA GLY A 68 4.66 -8.75 18.30
C GLY A 68 4.81 -8.35 19.76
N ALA A 69 5.51 -9.21 20.49
CA ALA A 69 6.18 -8.79 21.69
C ALA A 69 6.87 -7.44 21.43
N THR A 70 6.50 -6.43 22.21
CA THR A 70 7.42 -5.31 22.44
C THR A 70 8.78 -5.90 22.81
N SER A 71 9.85 -5.13 22.65
CA SER A 71 11.18 -5.43 23.19
C SER A 71 11.18 -5.77 24.70
N ASP A 72 10.03 -5.64 25.35
CA ASP A 72 9.79 -5.62 26.77
C ASP A 72 8.98 -6.87 27.21
N GLY A 73 8.55 -7.74 26.27
CA GLY A 73 7.97 -9.05 26.58
C GLY A 73 6.52 -9.06 27.10
N GLU A 74 5.85 -7.91 27.15
CA GLU A 74 4.41 -7.83 27.43
C GLU A 74 3.64 -7.73 26.10
N LEU A 75 2.56 -8.52 25.97
CA LEU A 75 1.62 -8.52 24.83
C LEU A 75 0.32 -7.83 25.28
N PRO A 76 0.24 -6.49 25.29
CA PRO A 76 -0.78 -5.84 26.12
C PRO A 76 -2.15 -5.74 25.43
N ASN A 77 -2.27 -5.94 24.11
CA ASN A 77 -3.40 -5.38 23.36
C ASN A 77 -4.30 -6.37 22.58
N LEU A 78 -4.26 -7.69 22.84
CA LEU A 78 -5.16 -8.66 22.17
C LEU A 78 -6.07 -9.46 23.12
N ALA A 79 -5.84 -9.36 24.43
CA ALA A 79 -6.70 -10.01 25.42
C ALA A 79 -7.93 -9.13 25.71
N VAL A 80 -9.03 -9.77 26.09
CA VAL A 80 -10.18 -9.09 26.72
C VAL A 80 -10.40 -9.71 28.10
N PRO A 81 -9.61 -9.32 29.12
CA PRO A 81 -9.61 -9.98 30.43
C PRO A 81 -10.97 -10.02 31.10
N ARG A 82 -11.78 -8.95 30.94
CA ARG A 82 -13.14 -8.88 31.50
C ARG A 82 -14.12 -9.92 30.92
N LEU A 83 -13.83 -10.44 29.73
CA LEU A 83 -14.57 -11.52 29.08
C LEU A 83 -13.83 -12.86 29.19
N ASN A 84 -12.72 -12.91 29.94
CA ASN A 84 -11.83 -14.06 30.03
C ASN A 84 -11.33 -14.54 28.64
N ILE A 85 -11.07 -13.59 27.73
CA ILE A 85 -10.50 -13.86 26.41
C ILE A 85 -9.00 -13.60 26.49
N ARG A 86 -8.22 -14.64 26.17
CA ARG A 86 -6.76 -14.58 26.13
C ARG A 86 -6.29 -13.77 24.92
N GLY A 87 -5.06 -13.27 24.98
CA GLY A 87 -4.41 -12.75 23.78
C GLY A 87 -4.35 -13.83 22.71
N TYR A 88 -4.36 -13.43 21.45
CA TYR A 88 -4.31 -14.37 20.33
C TYR A 88 -3.27 -13.91 19.33
N SER A 89 -2.35 -14.79 18.93
CA SER A 89 -1.30 -14.44 17.98
C SER A 89 -1.60 -15.05 16.61
N TRP A 90 -1.89 -14.19 15.63
CA TRP A 90 -2.09 -14.56 14.23
C TRP A 90 -0.85 -15.22 13.59
N MET A 91 0.35 -14.91 14.09
CA MET A 91 1.64 -15.48 13.68
C MET A 91 2.15 -16.55 14.64
N GLY A 92 1.33 -16.92 15.63
CA GLY A 92 1.74 -17.53 16.88
C GLY A 92 2.57 -18.81 16.78
N GLN A 93 2.38 -19.59 15.71
CA GLN A 93 3.20 -20.77 15.44
C GLN A 93 3.93 -20.73 14.12
N GLY A 94 3.96 -19.58 13.44
CA GLY A 94 4.71 -19.36 12.20
C GLY A 94 6.18 -19.81 12.27
N TYR A 95 6.74 -19.99 13.48
CA TYR A 95 8.09 -20.50 13.72
C TYR A 95 8.23 -22.03 13.58
N VAL A 96 7.25 -22.83 14.04
CA VAL A 96 7.20 -24.30 13.81
C VAL A 96 6.86 -24.59 12.35
N TYR A 97 6.01 -23.76 11.75
CA TYR A 97 5.74 -23.84 10.31
C TYR A 97 6.94 -23.40 9.47
N ARG A 98 7.72 -22.39 9.87
CA ARG A 98 8.94 -21.95 9.15
C ARG A 98 10.06 -22.98 9.19
N SER A 99 10.21 -23.74 10.27
CA SER A 99 11.17 -24.86 10.30
C SER A 99 10.74 -26.00 9.37
N ALA A 100 9.43 -26.28 9.26
CA ALA A 100 8.91 -27.41 8.49
C ALA A 100 8.54 -27.12 7.02
N SER A 101 8.17 -25.88 6.64
CA SER A 101 7.87 -25.50 5.24
C SER A 101 9.05 -24.87 4.50
N ASN A 102 9.97 -24.24 5.25
CA ASN A 102 11.05 -23.42 4.70
C ASN A 102 12.46 -23.89 5.11
N GLY A 103 12.60 -24.98 5.88
CA GLY A 103 13.89 -25.57 6.24
C GLY A 103 14.85 -24.62 6.97
N CYS A 104 14.36 -23.60 7.67
CA CYS A 104 15.20 -22.52 8.16
C CYS A 104 15.52 -22.67 9.66
N ASN A 105 16.80 -22.93 9.98
CA ASN A 105 17.35 -22.95 11.34
C ASN A 105 18.21 -21.70 11.67
N ILE A 106 18.46 -20.81 10.70
CA ILE A 106 19.59 -19.86 10.80
C ILE A 106 19.22 -18.41 11.19
N ASN A 107 17.94 -18.01 11.17
CA ASN A 107 17.54 -16.65 11.59
C ASN A 107 16.17 -16.57 12.28
N CYS A 108 15.66 -17.69 12.78
CA CYS A 108 14.46 -17.71 13.63
C CYS A 108 14.86 -17.61 15.11
N TYR A 109 15.76 -16.68 15.46
CA TYR A 109 15.99 -16.33 16.86
C TYR A 109 14.69 -15.73 17.39
N SER A 110 13.90 -16.55 18.04
CA SER A 110 12.85 -16.10 18.93
C SER A 110 13.28 -16.52 20.33
N PRO A 111 13.33 -15.62 21.32
CA PRO A 111 13.53 -15.99 22.73
C PRO A 111 12.43 -16.94 23.26
N VAL A 112 11.45 -17.29 22.43
CA VAL A 112 10.23 -18.05 22.71
C VAL A 112 10.36 -19.54 22.38
N ILE A 113 11.25 -20.00 21.49
CA ILE A 113 11.35 -21.43 21.15
C ILE A 113 12.82 -21.86 21.10
N ASP A 114 13.32 -22.30 22.24
CA ASP A 114 14.56 -23.06 22.33
C ASP A 114 14.35 -24.44 21.69
N GLY A 115 15.30 -24.87 20.87
CA GLY A 115 15.12 -25.84 19.79
C GLY A 115 14.75 -27.28 20.20
N ASN A 116 13.94 -27.93 19.35
CA ASN A 116 13.90 -29.37 18.99
C ASN A 116 12.56 -29.70 18.30
N VAL A 117 12.32 -29.14 17.11
CA VAL A 117 11.20 -29.53 16.23
C VAL A 117 11.74 -30.23 14.99
N SER A 118 10.92 -31.05 14.36
CA SER A 118 11.36 -31.76 13.17
C SER A 118 11.49 -30.82 11.98
N VAL A 119 12.57 -31.00 11.22
CA VAL A 119 12.87 -30.19 10.02
C VAL A 119 12.65 -31.05 8.79
N LEU A 120 11.66 -30.68 7.98
CA LEU A 120 11.35 -31.35 6.72
C LEU A 120 12.07 -30.65 5.54
N PRO A 121 12.17 -31.30 4.37
CA PRO A 121 12.60 -30.63 3.15
C PRO A 121 11.78 -29.36 2.87
N GLN A 122 12.39 -28.38 2.19
CA GLN A 122 11.68 -27.17 1.77
C GLN A 122 10.55 -27.51 0.78
N GLY A 123 9.61 -26.58 0.55
CA GLY A 123 8.43 -26.76 -0.30
C GLY A 123 8.71 -27.49 -1.62
N THR A 124 9.76 -27.11 -2.34
CA THR A 124 10.10 -27.74 -3.63
C THR A 124 10.57 -29.18 -3.47
N GLY A 125 11.28 -29.50 -2.38
CA GLY A 125 11.67 -30.86 -2.03
C GLY A 125 10.48 -31.72 -1.63
N ILE A 126 9.53 -31.15 -0.88
CA ILE A 126 8.26 -31.80 -0.53
C ILE A 126 7.45 -32.12 -1.80
N ALA A 127 7.29 -31.15 -2.69
CA ALA A 127 6.55 -31.32 -3.95
C ALA A 127 7.21 -32.37 -4.88
N SER A 128 8.54 -32.48 -4.84
CA SER A 128 9.30 -33.46 -5.62
C SER A 128 9.04 -34.92 -5.23
N THR A 129 8.31 -35.17 -4.13
CA THR A 129 7.89 -36.54 -3.75
C THR A 129 6.71 -37.05 -4.58
N TRP A 130 5.91 -36.16 -5.18
CA TRP A 130 4.66 -36.49 -5.87
C TRP A 130 3.70 -37.37 -5.04
N ASN A 131 3.79 -37.32 -3.71
CA ASN A 131 3.10 -38.24 -2.81
C ASN A 131 2.20 -37.49 -1.81
N LYS A 132 0.91 -37.38 -2.15
CA LYS A 132 -0.09 -36.67 -1.32
C LYS A 132 -0.25 -37.28 0.07
N ASN A 133 -0.17 -38.61 0.19
CA ASN A 133 -0.33 -39.29 1.48
C ASN A 133 0.84 -38.99 2.40
N LEU A 134 2.07 -38.98 1.88
CA LEU A 134 3.25 -38.61 2.67
C LEU A 134 3.13 -37.18 3.18
N ILE A 135 2.65 -36.26 2.35
CA ILE A 135 2.50 -34.84 2.71
C ILE A 135 1.37 -34.61 3.71
N PHE A 136 0.26 -35.35 3.58
CA PHE A 136 -0.79 -35.37 4.59
C PHE A 136 -0.25 -35.82 5.94
N GLN A 137 0.56 -36.88 5.98
CA GLN A 137 1.25 -37.34 7.21
C GLN A 137 2.22 -36.28 7.76
N SER A 138 2.97 -35.59 6.89
CA SER A 138 3.80 -34.45 7.30
C SER A 138 2.99 -33.34 7.95
N GLY A 139 1.81 -33.00 7.42
CA GLY A 139 0.90 -32.03 8.02
C GLY A 139 0.37 -32.45 9.39
N ILE A 140 0.06 -33.75 9.57
CA ILE A 140 -0.36 -34.30 10.87
C ILE A 140 0.76 -34.15 11.90
N MET A 141 1.97 -34.56 11.54
CA MET A 141 3.15 -34.47 12.40
C MET A 141 3.43 -33.03 12.84
N ILE A 142 3.43 -32.08 11.89
CA ILE A 142 3.67 -30.65 12.18
C ILE A 142 2.60 -30.11 13.13
N SER A 143 1.33 -30.46 12.90
CA SER A 143 0.24 -30.00 13.77
C SER A 143 0.31 -30.65 15.16
N ASP A 144 0.82 -31.87 15.32
CA ASP A 144 1.07 -32.48 16.63
C ASP A 144 2.16 -31.73 17.41
N GLU A 145 3.32 -31.48 16.78
CA GLU A 145 4.40 -30.71 17.40
C GLU A 145 3.96 -29.29 17.77
N SER A 146 3.21 -28.67 16.87
CA SER A 146 2.59 -27.36 17.08
C SER A 146 1.66 -27.33 18.30
N MET A 147 0.78 -28.32 18.43
CA MET A 147 -0.13 -28.42 19.58
C MET A 147 0.62 -28.75 20.88
N ALA A 148 1.67 -29.58 20.82
CA ALA A 148 2.53 -29.84 21.97
C ALA A 148 3.21 -28.57 22.49
N ILE A 149 3.72 -27.74 21.58
CA ILE A 149 4.31 -26.43 21.92
C ILE A 149 3.27 -25.50 22.51
N HIS A 150 2.08 -25.40 21.90
CA HIS A 150 0.98 -24.57 22.42
C HIS A 150 0.64 -24.88 23.88
N TYR A 151 0.57 -26.16 24.25
CA TYR A 151 0.23 -26.57 25.61
C TYR A 151 1.40 -26.49 26.61
N ASN A 152 2.64 -26.65 26.15
CA ASN A 152 3.84 -26.61 26.99
C ASN A 152 4.42 -25.20 27.19
N TYR A 153 3.97 -24.20 26.45
CA TYR A 153 4.54 -22.86 26.53
C TYR A 153 4.27 -22.17 27.89
N LYS A 154 5.31 -21.57 28.46
CA LYS A 154 5.29 -20.97 29.82
C LYS A 154 4.30 -19.81 29.95
N ASN A 155 4.00 -19.11 28.85
CA ASN A 155 3.03 -18.01 28.86
C ASN A 155 1.66 -18.49 28.35
N LYS A 156 0.81 -18.99 29.25
CA LYS A 156 -0.56 -19.45 28.93
C LYS A 156 -1.53 -18.32 28.57
N SER A 157 -1.07 -17.07 28.50
CA SER A 157 -1.88 -15.88 28.23
C SER A 157 -2.18 -15.64 26.75
N VAL A 158 -1.57 -16.42 25.85
CA VAL A 158 -1.70 -16.26 24.39
C VAL A 158 -2.10 -17.57 23.72
N ASP A 159 -3.08 -17.54 22.82
CA ASP A 159 -3.42 -18.64 21.93
C ASP A 159 -2.57 -18.58 20.65
N TYR A 160 -1.95 -19.70 20.31
CA TYR A 160 -0.96 -19.87 19.26
C TYR A 160 -1.41 -20.82 18.14
N LYS A 161 -2.68 -21.28 18.12
CA LYS A 161 -3.20 -22.30 17.18
C LYS A 161 -3.26 -21.88 15.71
N THR A 162 -2.71 -20.71 15.38
CA THR A 162 -2.75 -20.13 14.04
C THR A 162 -1.34 -19.88 13.54
N GLY A 163 -1.13 -20.21 12.27
CA GLY A 163 0.17 -20.11 11.66
C GLY A 163 0.09 -19.72 10.20
N ALA A 164 0.93 -18.76 9.83
CA ALA A 164 1.24 -18.48 8.44
C ALA A 164 1.88 -19.74 7.84
N SER A 165 1.11 -20.44 7.01
CA SER A 165 1.43 -21.73 6.40
C SER A 165 2.00 -21.55 4.97
N SER A 166 2.15 -22.64 4.22
CA SER A 166 2.91 -22.77 2.97
C SER A 166 2.75 -21.64 1.95
N VAL A 167 3.83 -21.39 1.22
CA VAL A 167 3.82 -20.48 0.06
C VAL A 167 3.28 -21.25 -1.15
N ILE A 168 2.03 -21.01 -1.52
CA ILE A 168 1.36 -21.73 -2.62
C ILE A 168 1.39 -20.97 -3.95
N ASN A 169 2.22 -19.93 -4.03
CA ASN A 169 2.45 -19.18 -5.25
C ASN A 169 3.11 -20.08 -6.32
N ILE A 170 2.75 -19.84 -7.59
CA ILE A 170 3.34 -20.55 -8.72
C ILE A 170 4.73 -19.97 -9.00
N ALA A 171 5.76 -20.81 -8.93
CA ALA A 171 7.14 -20.39 -9.22
C ALA A 171 7.37 -20.21 -10.73
N ARG A 172 6.97 -19.05 -11.27
CA ARG A 172 7.11 -18.73 -12.70
C ARG A 172 8.48 -18.18 -13.08
N ASP A 173 9.13 -17.46 -12.17
CA ASP A 173 10.47 -16.93 -12.37
C ASP A 173 11.48 -17.70 -11.49
N PRO A 174 12.42 -18.47 -12.07
CA PRO A 174 13.40 -19.22 -11.29
C PRO A 174 14.40 -18.33 -10.53
N ARG A 175 14.46 -17.02 -10.82
CA ARG A 175 15.31 -16.05 -10.11
C ARG A 175 14.68 -15.55 -8.81
N TRP A 176 13.40 -15.84 -8.58
CA TRP A 176 12.74 -15.44 -7.36
C TRP A 176 13.37 -16.18 -6.16
N GLY A 177 13.94 -15.42 -5.22
CA GLY A 177 14.71 -15.97 -4.10
C GLY A 177 13.92 -16.83 -3.11
N ARG A 178 12.58 -16.83 -3.19
CA ARG A 178 11.70 -17.69 -2.38
C ARG A 178 11.07 -18.85 -3.15
N VAL A 179 11.53 -19.13 -4.37
CA VAL A 179 11.17 -20.35 -5.13
C VAL A 179 11.28 -21.62 -4.25
N PRO A 180 12.31 -21.81 -3.41
CA PRO A 180 12.38 -23.02 -2.58
C PRO A 180 11.23 -23.19 -1.58
N GLU A 181 10.51 -22.12 -1.22
CA GLU A 181 9.35 -22.18 -0.33
C GLU A 181 8.07 -22.67 -1.02
N THR A 182 8.03 -22.70 -2.36
CA THR A 182 6.83 -23.07 -3.12
C THR A 182 6.79 -24.55 -3.48
N TYR A 183 5.66 -25.00 -4.05
CA TYR A 183 5.52 -26.37 -4.58
C TYR A 183 5.88 -26.50 -6.08
N GLY A 184 6.53 -25.47 -6.64
CA GLY A 184 7.00 -25.45 -8.03
C GLY A 184 6.13 -24.61 -8.97
N GLU A 185 6.27 -24.86 -10.27
CA GLU A 185 5.68 -24.06 -11.34
C GLU A 185 4.33 -24.58 -11.86
N CYS A 186 3.89 -25.75 -11.39
CA CYS A 186 2.67 -26.40 -11.87
C CYS A 186 1.48 -26.12 -10.93
N PRO A 187 0.42 -25.44 -11.38
CA PRO A 187 -0.76 -25.16 -10.54
C PRO A 187 -1.47 -26.42 -10.05
N ILE A 188 -1.55 -27.46 -10.88
CA ILE A 188 -2.20 -28.72 -10.50
C ILE A 188 -1.45 -29.40 -9.37
N LEU A 189 -0.13 -29.58 -9.52
CA LEU A 189 0.72 -30.16 -8.48
C LEU A 189 0.63 -29.32 -7.20
N THR A 190 0.81 -28.01 -7.31
CA THR A 190 0.75 -27.08 -6.17
C THR A 190 -0.57 -27.23 -5.41
N GLY A 191 -1.70 -27.28 -6.12
CA GLY A 191 -3.03 -27.46 -5.52
C GLY A 191 -3.20 -28.80 -4.81
N GLU A 192 -2.79 -29.91 -5.42
CA GLU A 192 -2.87 -31.24 -4.82
C GLU A 192 -2.01 -31.37 -3.55
N ILE A 193 -0.81 -30.81 -3.58
CA ILE A 193 0.14 -30.83 -2.47
C ILE A 193 -0.33 -29.94 -1.32
N ALA A 194 -0.80 -28.73 -1.64
CA ALA A 194 -1.30 -27.76 -0.66
C ALA A 194 -2.58 -28.25 0.06
N VAL A 195 -3.51 -28.87 -0.66
CA VAL A 195 -4.70 -29.51 -0.06
C VAL A 195 -4.27 -30.60 0.93
N ALA A 196 -3.37 -31.49 0.53
CA ALA A 196 -2.94 -32.60 1.38
C ALA A 196 -2.26 -32.09 2.67
N PHE A 197 -1.36 -31.13 2.53
CA PHE A 197 -0.68 -30.52 3.66
C PHE A 197 -1.66 -29.85 4.63
N ASN A 198 -2.58 -29.03 4.12
CA ASN A 198 -3.52 -28.31 4.97
C ASN A 198 -4.54 -29.21 5.64
N LYS A 199 -5.05 -30.24 4.97
CA LYS A 199 -5.96 -31.20 5.63
C LYS A 199 -5.27 -31.91 6.79
N GLY A 200 -3.98 -32.27 6.63
CA GLY A 200 -3.19 -32.85 7.72
C GLY A 200 -3.03 -31.89 8.90
N ILE A 201 -2.76 -30.61 8.62
CA ILE A 201 -2.61 -29.56 9.65
C ILE A 201 -3.94 -29.26 10.37
N MET A 202 -5.03 -29.18 9.61
CA MET A 202 -6.36 -28.84 10.13
C MET A 202 -6.93 -29.96 11.02
N GLY A 203 -6.40 -31.18 10.93
CA GLY A 203 -6.84 -32.32 11.74
C GLY A 203 -7.93 -33.16 11.08
N TYR A 204 -7.96 -33.23 9.75
CA TYR A 204 -8.80 -34.22 9.07
C TYR A 204 -8.32 -35.65 9.41
N ALA A 205 -9.25 -36.58 9.58
CA ALA A 205 -8.91 -37.97 9.91
C ALA A 205 -8.27 -38.68 8.71
N LYS A 206 -8.78 -38.39 7.50
CA LYS A 206 -8.28 -38.90 6.23
C LYS A 206 -8.17 -37.79 5.18
N LEU A 207 -7.33 -38.01 4.17
CA LEU A 207 -7.10 -37.03 3.11
C LEU A 207 -8.35 -36.79 2.25
N GLU A 208 -9.15 -37.83 2.04
CA GLU A 208 -10.38 -37.83 1.25
C GLU A 208 -11.59 -37.20 1.97
N ASP A 209 -11.48 -36.91 3.27
CA ASP A 209 -12.57 -36.35 4.05
C ASP A 209 -12.93 -34.93 3.55
N THR A 210 -14.23 -34.63 3.55
CA THR A 210 -14.80 -33.35 3.09
C THR A 210 -15.27 -32.44 4.22
N GLN A 211 -15.11 -32.91 5.46
CA GLN A 211 -15.38 -32.18 6.69
C GLN A 211 -14.55 -32.75 7.84
N LEU A 212 -14.29 -31.92 8.85
CA LEU A 212 -13.66 -32.36 10.09
C LEU A 212 -14.66 -33.19 10.91
N GLU A 213 -14.20 -34.28 11.51
CA GLU A 213 -15.04 -35.21 12.30
C GLU A 213 -15.80 -34.50 13.43
N TYR A 214 -15.17 -33.50 14.06
CA TYR A 214 -15.73 -32.74 15.19
C TYR A 214 -16.00 -31.27 14.87
N GLY A 215 -15.81 -30.82 13.63
CA GLY A 215 -15.94 -29.40 13.26
C GLY A 215 -14.93 -28.46 13.94
N ILE A 216 -13.87 -29.00 14.57
CA ILE A 216 -12.86 -28.24 15.30
C ILE A 216 -11.53 -28.36 14.56
N TYR A 217 -10.92 -27.21 14.24
CA TYR A 217 -9.57 -27.17 13.67
C TYR A 217 -8.53 -27.50 14.74
N LYS A 218 -7.61 -28.42 14.42
CA LYS A 218 -6.42 -28.67 15.24
C LYS A 218 -5.49 -27.47 15.18
N VAL A 219 -5.18 -27.01 13.96
CA VAL A 219 -4.46 -25.78 13.65
C VAL A 219 -5.19 -25.08 12.52
N ILE A 220 -5.20 -23.74 12.55
CA ILE A 220 -5.76 -22.90 11.49
C ILE A 220 -4.64 -22.50 10.50
N PRO A 221 -4.64 -23.03 9.26
CA PRO A 221 -3.66 -22.65 8.25
C PRO A 221 -4.02 -21.31 7.60
N VAL A 222 -3.01 -20.46 7.44
CA VAL A 222 -3.10 -19.24 6.62
C VAL A 222 -2.22 -19.37 5.39
N MET A 223 -2.80 -19.52 4.20
CA MET A 223 -2.05 -19.64 2.95
C MET A 223 -1.57 -18.29 2.44
N ARG A 224 -0.39 -18.26 1.83
CA ARG A 224 0.22 -17.03 1.30
C ARG A 224 0.85 -17.25 -0.08
N HIS A 225 0.94 -16.24 -0.94
CA HIS A 225 0.43 -14.86 -0.83
C HIS A 225 -0.63 -14.60 -1.91
N PHE A 226 -1.79 -14.05 -1.54
CA PHE A 226 -2.95 -13.83 -2.39
C PHE A 226 -3.02 -12.38 -2.93
N ILE A 227 -2.83 -12.13 -4.22
CA ILE A 227 -2.25 -13.03 -5.19
C ILE A 227 -1.08 -12.34 -5.86
N ASP A 228 -0.19 -13.16 -6.40
CA ASP A 228 1.12 -12.80 -6.94
C ASP A 228 2.26 -12.65 -5.91
N TYR A 229 3.32 -13.39 -6.20
CA TYR A 229 4.69 -13.08 -5.81
C TYR A 229 5.59 -13.94 -6.72
N ASP A 230 5.89 -13.44 -7.92
CA ASP A 230 6.97 -13.97 -8.77
C ASP A 230 8.03 -12.90 -9.11
N GLY A 231 7.90 -11.71 -8.51
CA GLY A 231 8.82 -10.59 -8.68
C GLY A 231 10.15 -10.76 -7.94
N PRO A 232 11.17 -9.94 -8.29
CA PRO A 232 12.45 -9.95 -7.60
C PRO A 232 12.27 -9.62 -6.11
N ASP A 233 13.01 -10.33 -5.25
CA ASP A 233 13.00 -10.03 -3.81
C ASP A 233 13.47 -8.60 -3.53
N ASN A 234 14.37 -8.09 -4.38
CA ASN A 234 14.71 -6.67 -4.41
C ASN A 234 13.59 -5.86 -5.09
N GLY A 235 12.95 -4.97 -4.35
CA GLY A 235 11.83 -4.16 -4.86
C GLY A 235 10.44 -4.78 -4.69
N ARG A 236 10.31 -5.89 -3.95
CA ARG A 236 9.01 -6.56 -3.68
C ARG A 236 7.91 -5.66 -3.08
N PHE A 237 8.30 -4.60 -2.36
CA PHE A 237 7.37 -3.62 -1.76
C PHE A 237 6.76 -2.65 -2.77
N SER A 238 7.39 -2.54 -3.94
CA SER A 238 6.97 -1.68 -5.05
C SER A 238 6.65 -2.49 -6.32
N PHE A 239 6.74 -3.82 -6.24
CA PHE A 239 6.52 -4.70 -7.37
C PHE A 239 5.05 -4.68 -7.78
N ASN A 240 4.81 -4.55 -9.08
CA ASN A 240 3.48 -4.55 -9.65
C ASN A 240 3.45 -5.58 -10.78
N ALA A 241 2.83 -6.73 -10.54
CA ALA A 241 2.63 -7.73 -11.56
C ALA A 241 1.58 -7.27 -12.56
N ILE A 242 1.92 -7.38 -13.85
CA ILE A 242 1.01 -7.11 -14.96
C ILE A 242 0.53 -8.46 -15.50
N ILE A 243 -0.70 -8.82 -15.16
CA ILE A 243 -1.26 -10.15 -15.42
C ILE A 243 -2.57 -9.96 -16.20
N SER A 244 -2.69 -10.62 -17.35
CA SER A 244 -3.97 -10.65 -18.06
C SER A 244 -5.02 -11.40 -17.25
N ASP A 245 -6.31 -11.04 -17.39
CA ASP A 245 -7.38 -11.77 -16.70
C ASP A 245 -7.38 -13.27 -17.02
N ALA A 246 -7.03 -13.65 -18.26
CA ALA A 246 -6.91 -15.05 -18.65
C ALA A 246 -5.82 -15.78 -17.84
N ASP A 247 -4.62 -15.22 -17.76
CA ASP A 247 -3.51 -15.83 -17.03
C ASP A 247 -3.75 -15.85 -15.52
N LEU A 248 -4.38 -14.78 -14.99
CA LEU A 248 -4.82 -14.73 -13.60
C LEU A 248 -5.78 -15.89 -13.28
N ARG A 249 -6.77 -16.14 -14.15
CA ARG A 249 -7.81 -17.16 -13.98
C ARG A 249 -7.34 -18.59 -14.25
N ILE A 250 -6.35 -18.78 -15.12
CA ILE A 250 -5.88 -20.11 -15.56
C ILE A 250 -4.65 -20.57 -14.78
N THR A 251 -3.79 -19.65 -14.34
CA THR A 251 -2.49 -19.99 -13.72
C THR A 251 -2.50 -19.75 -12.22
N TYR A 252 -2.85 -18.54 -11.79
CA TYR A 252 -2.61 -18.12 -10.40
C TYR A 252 -3.78 -18.46 -9.47
N LEU A 253 -5.02 -18.15 -9.87
CA LEU A 253 -6.22 -18.35 -9.05
C LEU A 253 -6.64 -19.81 -8.79
N PRO A 254 -6.43 -20.79 -9.70
CA PRO A 254 -6.98 -22.14 -9.52
C PRO A 254 -6.55 -22.86 -8.24
N VAL A 255 -5.32 -22.66 -7.78
CA VAL A 255 -4.80 -23.26 -6.54
C VAL A 255 -5.63 -22.80 -5.34
N TRP A 256 -5.88 -21.49 -5.24
CA TRP A 256 -6.67 -20.91 -4.15
C TRP A 256 -8.11 -21.40 -4.17
N LYS A 257 -8.74 -21.41 -5.36
CA LYS A 257 -10.10 -21.91 -5.52
C LYS A 257 -10.22 -23.37 -5.11
N LYS A 258 -9.27 -24.22 -5.52
CA LYS A 258 -9.23 -25.62 -5.12
C LYS A 258 -9.18 -25.80 -3.60
N LEU A 259 -8.34 -25.04 -2.89
CA LEU A 259 -8.27 -25.12 -1.43
C LEU A 259 -9.58 -24.69 -0.76
N ILE A 260 -10.26 -23.68 -1.30
CA ILE A 260 -11.57 -23.22 -0.82
C ILE A 260 -12.63 -24.30 -1.02
N ASP A 261 -12.70 -24.86 -2.23
CA ASP A 261 -13.69 -25.89 -2.59
C ASP A 261 -13.50 -27.18 -1.78
N GLU A 262 -12.25 -27.54 -1.49
CA GLU A 262 -11.91 -28.71 -0.67
C GLU A 262 -11.93 -28.44 0.84
N LYS A 263 -12.32 -27.23 1.26
CA LYS A 263 -12.34 -26.79 2.68
C LYS A 263 -10.99 -27.02 3.37
N ALA A 264 -9.91 -26.82 2.62
CA ALA A 264 -8.53 -27.00 3.05
C ALA A 264 -7.84 -25.65 3.37
N ILE A 265 -8.62 -24.60 3.65
CA ILE A 265 -8.11 -23.28 4.01
C ILE A 265 -9.13 -22.53 4.86
N VAL A 266 -8.63 -21.73 5.81
CA VAL A 266 -9.46 -20.86 6.68
C VAL A 266 -8.96 -19.43 6.65
N GLY A 267 -7.64 -19.22 6.60
CA GLY A 267 -7.03 -17.90 6.45
C GLY A 267 -6.31 -17.74 5.11
N ILE A 268 -6.37 -16.53 4.57
CA ILE A 268 -5.57 -16.10 3.41
C ILE A 268 -4.71 -14.91 3.83
N MET A 269 -3.45 -14.90 3.45
CA MET A 269 -2.58 -13.72 3.56
C MET A 269 -2.48 -13.05 2.20
N SER A 270 -2.78 -11.76 2.12
CA SER A 270 -2.63 -11.02 0.87
C SER A 270 -1.15 -10.91 0.45
N ALA A 271 -0.89 -10.59 -0.82
CA ALA A 271 0.44 -10.24 -1.27
C ALA A 271 0.84 -8.81 -0.84
N ILE A 272 2.16 -8.59 -0.75
CA ILE A 272 2.76 -7.26 -0.59
C ILE A 272 2.73 -6.51 -1.92
N SER A 273 2.86 -7.23 -3.05
CA SER A 273 2.88 -6.65 -4.39
C SER A 273 1.51 -6.12 -4.82
N ALA A 274 1.54 -5.28 -5.87
CA ALA A 274 0.36 -4.89 -6.62
C ALA A 274 0.12 -5.84 -7.80
N VAL A 275 -1.15 -5.97 -8.17
CA VAL A 275 -1.58 -6.64 -9.41
C VAL A 275 -2.33 -5.62 -10.24
N ASN A 276 -1.91 -5.45 -11.49
CA ASN A 276 -2.52 -4.52 -12.45
C ASN A 276 -2.68 -3.09 -11.91
N GLY A 277 -1.69 -2.63 -11.13
CA GLY A 277 -1.62 -1.29 -10.57
C GLY A 277 -2.31 -1.12 -9.22
N ILE A 278 -2.88 -2.17 -8.63
CA ILE A 278 -3.60 -2.10 -7.35
C ILE A 278 -2.92 -3.01 -6.32
N PRO A 279 -2.46 -2.49 -5.16
CA PRO A 279 -1.88 -3.31 -4.10
C PRO A 279 -2.83 -4.43 -3.67
N SER A 280 -2.32 -5.66 -3.55
CA SER A 280 -3.15 -6.85 -3.34
C SER A 280 -3.96 -6.79 -2.04
N ALA A 281 -3.42 -6.15 -1.00
CA ALA A 281 -4.10 -5.93 0.28
C ALA A 281 -5.37 -5.06 0.19
N VAL A 282 -5.52 -4.25 -0.87
CA VAL A 282 -6.68 -3.35 -1.08
C VAL A 282 -7.39 -3.60 -2.41
N ASN A 283 -7.05 -4.69 -3.10
CA ASN A 283 -7.58 -5.00 -4.41
C ASN A 283 -9.02 -5.56 -4.30
N LYS A 284 -10.02 -4.69 -4.48
CA LYS A 284 -11.45 -5.04 -4.37
C LYS A 284 -11.88 -6.16 -5.33
N TYR A 285 -11.32 -6.20 -6.53
CA TYR A 285 -11.63 -7.26 -7.48
C TYR A 285 -11.21 -8.62 -6.93
N LEU A 286 -9.97 -8.73 -6.43
CA LEU A 286 -9.48 -9.99 -5.85
C LEU A 286 -10.19 -10.34 -4.54
N LEU A 287 -10.27 -9.37 -3.62
CA LEU A 287 -10.69 -9.61 -2.23
C LEU A 287 -12.20 -9.66 -2.03
N ASN A 288 -12.99 -8.97 -2.86
CA ASN A 288 -14.44 -8.96 -2.75
C ASN A 288 -15.07 -9.71 -3.92
N ASP A 289 -14.80 -9.29 -5.16
CA ASP A 289 -15.51 -9.84 -6.32
C ASP A 289 -15.18 -11.33 -6.50
N VAL A 290 -13.89 -11.67 -6.60
CA VAL A 290 -13.46 -13.07 -6.75
C VAL A 290 -13.65 -13.85 -5.45
N LEU A 291 -13.01 -13.40 -4.36
CA LEU A 291 -12.93 -14.21 -3.14
C LEU A 291 -14.28 -14.35 -2.42
N ARG A 292 -15.04 -13.25 -2.26
CA ARG A 292 -16.32 -13.27 -1.53
C ARG A 292 -17.49 -13.57 -2.44
N ASN A 293 -17.66 -12.83 -3.53
CA ASN A 293 -18.88 -12.88 -4.33
C ASN A 293 -18.90 -14.10 -5.24
N GLU A 294 -17.80 -14.38 -5.96
CA GLU A 294 -17.73 -15.52 -6.87
C GLU A 294 -17.46 -16.85 -6.14
N TRP A 295 -16.52 -16.85 -5.19
CA TRP A 295 -16.08 -18.10 -4.55
C TRP A 295 -16.75 -18.39 -3.21
N ASN A 296 -17.52 -17.44 -2.66
CA ASN A 296 -18.19 -17.56 -1.38
C ASN A 296 -17.24 -17.97 -0.23
N PHE A 297 -16.00 -17.46 -0.25
CA PHE A 297 -15.07 -17.71 0.85
C PHE A 297 -15.54 -16.98 2.10
N THR A 298 -15.68 -17.69 3.21
CA THR A 298 -16.17 -17.16 4.50
C THR A 298 -15.07 -17.01 5.55
N GLY A 299 -13.84 -17.43 5.23
CA GLY A 299 -12.69 -17.29 6.11
C GLY A 299 -12.18 -15.85 6.25
N TYR A 300 -11.03 -15.68 6.88
CA TYR A 300 -10.44 -14.36 7.11
C TYR A 300 -9.27 -14.07 6.16
N VAL A 301 -9.01 -12.78 5.93
CA VAL A 301 -7.87 -12.30 5.16
C VAL A 301 -6.99 -11.46 6.08
N ILE A 302 -5.69 -11.75 6.12
CA ILE A 302 -4.69 -10.95 6.82
C ILE A 302 -3.73 -10.28 5.85
N THR A 303 -3.12 -9.19 6.29
CA THR A 303 -2.04 -8.51 5.57
C THR A 303 -0.67 -9.06 6.01
N PRO A 304 0.32 -9.16 5.11
CA PRO A 304 1.69 -9.52 5.48
C PRO A 304 2.32 -8.48 6.43
N LEU A 305 3.33 -8.91 7.22
CA LEU A 305 4.03 -8.13 8.27
C LEU A 305 4.64 -6.78 7.84
N LEU A 306 4.63 -6.50 6.55
CA LEU A 306 5.23 -5.33 5.93
C LEU A 306 4.48 -5.00 4.63
N VAL A 307 3.15 -5.12 4.59
CA VAL A 307 2.43 -4.26 3.63
C VAL A 307 2.87 -2.87 4.03
N SER A 308 3.63 -2.21 3.17
CA SER A 308 3.82 -0.79 3.30
C SER A 308 2.43 -0.23 3.50
N LYS A 309 2.16 0.32 4.69
CA LYS A 309 1.22 1.43 4.86
C LYS A 309 1.18 2.14 3.52
N PRO A 310 0.13 1.98 2.69
CA PRO A 310 0.19 2.19 1.23
C PRO A 310 0.74 3.58 1.01
N ASN A 311 2.06 3.67 0.70
CA ASN A 311 2.92 4.82 1.03
C ASN A 311 2.14 5.90 1.75
N ASP A 312 1.80 5.69 3.04
CA ASP A 312 0.72 6.44 3.69
C ASP A 312 0.91 7.90 3.29
N GLY A 313 0.00 8.37 2.43
CA GLY A 313 -0.07 9.77 2.08
C GLY A 313 0.05 10.50 3.40
N ILE A 314 0.97 11.47 3.45
CA ILE A 314 1.19 12.40 4.56
C ILE A 314 0.03 12.36 5.56
N CYS A 315 0.25 11.67 6.69
CA CYS A 315 -0.84 11.28 7.59
C CYS A 315 -1.66 12.50 8.04
N GLU A 316 -2.90 12.30 8.51
CA GLU A 316 -3.78 13.43 8.88
C GLU A 316 -3.13 14.39 9.89
N ASN A 317 -2.37 13.86 10.85
CA ASN A 317 -1.72 14.66 11.90
C ASN A 317 -0.27 15.04 11.61
N ALA A 318 0.23 14.81 10.39
CA ALA A 318 1.58 15.21 10.02
C ALA A 318 1.73 16.74 10.07
N ILE A 319 2.87 17.19 10.59
CA ILE A 319 3.21 18.61 10.71
C ILE A 319 4.54 18.83 9.99
N TRP A 320 4.70 19.96 9.30
CA TRP A 320 6.00 20.34 8.74
C TRP A 320 6.68 21.34 9.65
N SER A 321 8.00 21.36 9.61
CA SER A 321 8.81 22.36 10.29
C SER A 321 8.32 23.77 9.95
N THR A 322 8.23 24.65 10.95
CA THR A 322 7.80 26.03 10.71
C THR A 322 8.81 26.80 9.86
N ASN A 323 10.09 26.58 10.11
CA ASN A 323 11.18 27.12 9.31
C ASN A 323 11.56 26.13 8.21
N GLY A 324 11.72 26.63 7.00
CA GLY A 324 12.34 25.90 5.89
C GLY A 324 13.87 26.00 5.91
N THR A 325 14.52 25.23 5.06
CA THR A 325 15.95 25.32 4.76
C THR A 325 16.15 25.53 3.27
N THR A 326 17.09 26.40 2.88
CA THR A 326 17.39 26.59 1.46
C THR A 326 18.17 25.39 0.92
N VAL A 327 17.62 24.72 -0.08
CA VAL A 327 18.20 23.53 -0.72
C VAL A 327 18.62 23.76 -2.18
N ALA A 328 18.15 24.84 -2.81
CA ALA A 328 18.66 25.31 -4.09
C ALA A 328 18.60 26.84 -4.17
N GLY A 329 19.61 27.45 -4.81
CA GLY A 329 19.80 28.90 -4.82
C GLY A 329 20.39 29.43 -3.51
N ARG A 330 20.19 30.73 -3.22
CA ARG A 330 20.65 31.39 -1.99
C ARG A 330 19.64 32.41 -1.50
N SER A 331 19.58 32.56 -0.18
CA SER A 331 18.74 33.57 0.49
C SER A 331 19.28 35.01 0.37
N ASP A 332 20.50 35.20 -0.12
CA ASP A 332 21.19 36.49 -0.22
C ASP A 332 21.08 37.17 -1.60
N GLY A 333 20.22 36.66 -2.49
CA GLY A 333 19.84 37.32 -3.73
C GLY A 333 19.99 36.48 -5.00
N LEU A 334 19.39 36.97 -6.08
CA LEU A 334 19.41 36.35 -7.42
C LEU A 334 20.80 36.33 -8.06
N GLY A 335 20.96 35.49 -9.09
CA GLY A 335 22.13 35.52 -9.96
C GLY A 335 22.17 34.38 -10.97
N SER A 336 23.20 34.36 -11.81
CA SER A 336 23.41 33.37 -12.88
C SER A 336 24.50 32.34 -12.57
N ALA A 337 25.22 32.46 -11.45
CA ALA A 337 26.13 31.42 -10.97
C ALA A 337 25.34 30.13 -10.65
N LEU A 338 26.00 28.96 -10.67
CA LEU A 338 25.31 27.67 -10.46
C LEU A 338 24.85 27.43 -9.02
N ASN A 339 25.30 28.25 -8.07
CA ASN A 339 24.76 28.27 -6.71
C ASN A 339 23.64 29.32 -6.53
N ARG A 340 23.23 30.01 -7.59
CA ARG A 340 22.17 31.03 -7.56
C ARG A 340 21.07 30.70 -8.57
N LEU A 341 19.87 31.17 -8.28
CA LEU A 341 18.71 31.12 -9.18
C LEU A 341 18.26 32.55 -9.49
N TYR A 342 17.51 32.71 -10.57
CA TYR A 342 16.82 33.94 -10.90
C TYR A 342 15.41 33.64 -11.43
N GLY A 343 14.43 33.97 -10.60
CA GLY A 343 13.01 33.72 -10.88
C GLY A 343 12.71 32.24 -11.17
N PRO A 344 13.06 31.31 -10.27
CA PRO A 344 12.73 29.89 -10.46
C PRO A 344 11.21 29.69 -10.50
N TRP A 345 10.68 28.88 -11.41
CA TRP A 345 9.23 28.64 -11.52
C TRP A 345 8.82 27.24 -11.04
N GLY A 346 9.07 26.22 -11.85
CA GLY A 346 8.73 24.83 -11.55
C GLY A 346 9.90 24.06 -10.94
N LEU A 347 9.58 23.02 -10.20
CA LEU A 347 10.55 22.10 -9.62
C LEU A 347 10.11 20.64 -9.75
N PHE A 348 11.08 19.75 -9.86
CA PHE A 348 10.87 18.31 -9.77
C PHE A 348 11.84 17.71 -8.78
N VAL A 349 11.35 16.89 -7.86
CA VAL A 349 12.19 16.10 -6.94
C VAL A 349 12.07 14.64 -7.36
N ASP A 350 13.19 13.99 -7.64
CA ASP A 350 13.20 12.56 -7.95
C ASP A 350 13.24 11.68 -6.69
N ASP A 351 13.10 10.37 -6.89
CA ASP A 351 13.10 9.38 -5.81
C ASP A 351 14.41 9.34 -5.00
N ASN A 352 15.50 9.91 -5.54
CA ASN A 352 16.80 10.04 -4.87
C ASN A 352 16.98 11.41 -4.20
N GLN A 353 15.91 12.21 -4.05
CA GLN A 353 15.92 13.58 -3.51
C GLN A 353 16.75 14.58 -4.34
N VAL A 354 17.03 14.29 -5.61
CA VAL A 354 17.66 15.25 -6.52
C VAL A 354 16.62 16.26 -7.00
N ILE A 355 16.96 17.54 -6.90
CA ILE A 355 16.04 18.64 -7.19
C ILE A 355 16.39 19.23 -8.55
N TYR A 356 15.46 19.24 -9.48
CA TYR A 356 15.56 19.91 -10.78
C TYR A 356 14.73 21.18 -10.72
N VAL A 357 15.35 22.32 -11.04
CA VAL A 357 14.68 23.62 -10.96
C VAL A 357 14.68 24.28 -12.33
N ALA A 358 13.50 24.74 -12.76
CA ALA A 358 13.36 25.63 -13.90
C ALA A 358 13.80 27.05 -13.48
N ASP A 359 15.06 27.38 -13.72
CA ASP A 359 15.66 28.68 -13.45
C ASP A 359 15.30 29.66 -14.58
N SER A 360 14.03 30.08 -14.58
CA SER A 360 13.33 30.59 -15.76
C SER A 360 13.98 31.84 -16.36
N LYS A 361 14.41 32.79 -15.53
CA LYS A 361 15.04 34.03 -16.02
C LYS A 361 16.48 33.84 -16.46
N ASN A 362 17.14 32.76 -16.05
CA ASN A 362 18.44 32.35 -16.57
C ASN A 362 18.34 31.38 -17.76
N HIS A 363 17.12 31.02 -18.19
CA HIS A 363 16.87 30.18 -19.38
C HIS A 363 17.57 28.83 -19.33
N ARG A 364 17.47 28.16 -18.17
CA ARG A 364 18.16 26.90 -17.91
C ARG A 364 17.40 26.02 -16.93
N ILE A 365 17.71 24.73 -16.95
CA ILE A 365 17.38 23.79 -15.88
C ILE A 365 18.67 23.48 -15.15
N VAL A 366 18.63 23.58 -13.82
CA VAL A 366 19.77 23.25 -12.95
C VAL A 366 19.31 22.19 -11.96
N LYS A 367 20.13 21.15 -11.75
CA LYS A 367 19.88 20.12 -10.75
C LYS A 367 20.76 20.30 -9.52
N TRP A 368 20.24 19.95 -8.35
CA TRP A 368 20.97 19.89 -7.08
C TRP A 368 20.87 18.50 -6.49
N GLU A 369 22.03 17.90 -6.22
CA GLU A 369 22.13 16.72 -5.37
C GLU A 369 21.86 17.11 -3.91
N GLN A 370 21.55 16.13 -3.07
CA GLN A 370 21.34 16.37 -1.64
C GLN A 370 22.56 17.07 -1.01
N ASP A 371 22.30 18.12 -0.22
CA ASP A 371 23.31 18.92 0.50
C ASP A 371 24.37 19.60 -0.38
N ALA A 372 24.17 19.66 -1.70
CA ALA A 372 25.07 20.33 -2.62
C ALA A 372 25.06 21.85 -2.43
N SER A 373 26.25 22.46 -2.33
CA SER A 373 26.42 23.91 -2.21
C SER A 373 26.24 24.68 -3.53
N SER A 374 26.21 23.97 -4.65
CA SER A 374 26.01 24.50 -6.00
C SER A 374 25.33 23.46 -6.87
N GLY A 375 24.53 23.91 -7.83
CA GLY A 375 23.83 23.05 -8.78
C GLY A 375 24.71 22.69 -9.97
N GLN A 376 24.14 21.84 -10.83
CA GLN A 376 24.73 21.39 -12.10
C GLN A 376 23.80 21.75 -13.25
N LEU A 377 24.32 22.41 -14.28
CA LEU A 377 23.56 22.73 -15.49
C LEU A 377 23.21 21.43 -16.23
N VAL A 378 21.92 21.19 -16.46
CA VAL A 378 21.45 19.97 -17.16
C VAL A 378 20.69 20.26 -18.45
N ALA A 379 20.18 21.49 -18.65
CA ALA A 379 19.62 21.93 -19.92
C ALA A 379 19.69 23.45 -20.08
N GLY A 380 19.81 23.92 -21.32
CA GLY A 380 19.86 25.36 -21.64
C GLY A 380 21.16 26.05 -21.17
N GLY A 381 21.04 27.30 -20.71
CA GLY A 381 22.17 28.08 -20.16
C GLY A 381 23.01 28.82 -21.20
N LYS A 382 22.61 28.83 -22.47
CA LYS A 382 23.24 29.59 -23.57
C LYS A 382 22.45 30.85 -23.95
N GLY A 383 21.80 31.46 -22.97
CA GLY A 383 20.87 32.58 -23.16
C GLY A 383 19.52 32.17 -23.75
N SER A 384 18.63 33.15 -23.90
CA SER A 384 17.31 32.95 -24.49
C SER A 384 17.42 32.67 -25.98
N GLY A 385 16.74 31.63 -26.48
CA GLY A 385 16.64 31.39 -27.91
C GLY A 385 15.91 30.10 -28.29
N ASN A 386 15.72 29.91 -29.59
CA ASN A 386 14.99 28.79 -30.19
C ASN A 386 15.89 27.62 -30.63
N ASN A 387 17.21 27.76 -30.52
CA ASN A 387 18.13 26.67 -30.86
C ASN A 387 17.91 25.46 -29.95
N THR A 388 18.37 24.28 -30.38
CA THR A 388 18.17 23.03 -29.63
C THR A 388 18.91 23.01 -28.29
N ASP A 389 19.99 23.80 -28.15
CA ASP A 389 20.78 23.99 -26.93
C ASP A 389 20.38 25.24 -26.11
N GLN A 390 19.33 25.94 -26.53
CA GLN A 390 18.78 27.10 -25.84
C GLN A 390 17.36 26.80 -25.33
N LEU A 391 16.97 27.55 -24.29
CA LEU A 391 15.61 27.61 -23.76
C LEU A 391 15.22 29.08 -23.71
N ASN A 392 13.94 29.38 -23.55
CA ASN A 392 13.41 30.72 -23.37
C ASN A 392 12.29 30.70 -22.33
N HIS A 393 12.62 31.21 -21.14
CA HIS A 393 11.76 31.18 -19.95
C HIS A 393 11.13 29.80 -19.70
N PRO A 394 11.95 28.75 -19.44
CA PRO A 394 11.39 27.45 -19.09
C PRO A 394 10.57 27.58 -17.81
N SER A 395 9.31 27.15 -17.83
CA SER A 395 8.40 27.31 -16.68
C SER A 395 8.40 26.11 -15.76
N ASP A 396 8.60 24.91 -16.29
CA ASP A 396 8.37 23.67 -15.56
C ASP A 396 9.21 22.52 -16.14
N VAL A 397 9.48 21.51 -15.31
CA VAL A 397 10.36 20.40 -15.61
C VAL A 397 9.83 19.12 -14.98
N VAL A 398 9.88 18.01 -15.72
CA VAL A 398 9.70 16.66 -15.17
C VAL A 398 10.80 15.75 -15.68
N VAL A 399 11.19 14.76 -14.87
CA VAL A 399 12.24 13.80 -15.21
C VAL A 399 11.66 12.39 -15.18
N ASP A 400 11.99 11.57 -16.18
CA ASP A 400 11.60 10.15 -16.17
C ASP A 400 12.62 9.26 -15.44
N ARG A 401 12.28 7.98 -15.28
CA ARG A 401 13.11 6.99 -14.58
C ARG A 401 14.47 6.75 -15.24
N ASP A 402 14.59 7.04 -16.53
CA ASP A 402 15.86 6.91 -17.27
C ASP A 402 16.69 8.21 -17.18
N GLY A 403 16.19 9.23 -16.46
CA GLY A 403 16.82 10.52 -16.28
C GLY A 403 16.59 11.51 -17.43
N SER A 404 15.72 11.20 -18.39
CA SER A 404 15.39 12.16 -19.45
C SER A 404 14.55 13.30 -18.89
N ILE A 405 14.93 14.52 -19.23
CA ILE A 405 14.36 15.77 -18.72
C ILE A 405 13.40 16.32 -19.77
N TYR A 406 12.16 16.59 -19.39
CA TYR A 406 11.12 17.19 -20.24
C TYR A 406 10.81 18.58 -19.71
N ILE A 407 10.84 19.57 -20.59
CA ILE A 407 10.87 20.98 -20.20
C ILE A 407 9.78 21.73 -20.95
N SER A 408 8.94 22.45 -20.21
CA SER A 408 8.04 23.46 -20.77
C SER A 408 8.87 24.69 -21.16
N ASP A 409 9.23 24.79 -22.44
CA ASP A 409 10.00 25.89 -23.01
C ASP A 409 9.03 27.01 -23.45
N THR A 410 8.48 27.71 -22.44
CA THR A 410 7.23 28.47 -22.51
C THR A 410 7.17 29.51 -23.60
N GLU A 411 8.19 30.38 -23.69
CA GLU A 411 8.18 31.49 -24.65
C GLU A 411 8.56 31.04 -26.06
N ASN A 412 9.07 29.82 -26.19
CA ASN A 412 9.30 29.17 -27.48
C ASN A 412 8.11 28.30 -27.94
N GLY A 413 7.05 28.16 -27.13
CA GLY A 413 5.85 27.41 -27.49
C GLY A 413 6.10 25.92 -27.74
N ARG A 414 7.02 25.29 -27.00
CA ARG A 414 7.42 23.90 -27.25
C ARG A 414 7.73 23.11 -25.97
N ILE A 415 7.72 21.79 -26.10
CA ILE A 415 8.33 20.89 -25.10
C ILE A 415 9.65 20.35 -25.63
N GLN A 416 10.70 20.53 -24.84
CA GLN A 416 12.04 20.02 -25.11
C GLN A 416 12.33 18.79 -24.25
N GLN A 417 12.84 17.72 -24.85
CA GLN A 417 13.39 16.56 -24.16
C GLN A 417 14.93 16.61 -24.21
N TRP A 418 15.58 16.45 -23.07
CA TRP A 418 17.03 16.34 -22.95
C TRP A 418 17.39 14.99 -22.33
N SER A 419 18.22 14.22 -23.01
CA SER A 419 18.77 12.99 -22.43
C SER A 419 19.85 13.33 -21.39
N PRO A 420 20.11 12.45 -20.41
CA PRO A 420 21.18 12.65 -19.43
C PRO A 420 22.52 12.99 -20.11
N GLY A 421 23.15 14.10 -19.69
CA GLY A 421 24.44 14.56 -20.20
C GLY A 421 24.43 15.18 -21.61
N ALA A 422 23.27 15.28 -22.27
CA ALA A 422 23.16 15.89 -23.59
C ALA A 422 23.54 17.38 -23.58
N LYS A 423 24.11 17.87 -24.69
CA LYS A 423 24.48 19.29 -24.88
C LYS A 423 23.40 20.12 -25.57
N SER A 424 22.38 19.46 -26.12
CA SER A 424 21.23 20.05 -26.79
C SER A 424 20.02 19.14 -26.62
N GLY A 425 18.83 19.72 -26.58
CA GLY A 425 17.57 19.02 -26.51
C GLY A 425 16.97 18.66 -27.87
N LYS A 426 15.96 17.81 -27.83
CA LYS A 426 15.09 17.46 -28.94
C LYS A 426 13.71 18.06 -28.68
N THR A 427 13.20 18.83 -29.64
CA THR A 427 11.83 19.31 -29.56
C THR A 427 10.87 18.16 -29.85
N ILE A 428 10.05 17.78 -28.88
CA ILE A 428 9.12 16.66 -29.00
C ILE A 428 7.67 17.11 -29.24
N ILE A 429 7.32 18.34 -28.84
CA ILE A 429 6.00 18.93 -29.05
C ILE A 429 6.18 20.39 -29.49
N LYS A 430 5.49 20.80 -30.58
CA LYS A 430 5.56 22.16 -31.18
C LYS A 430 4.22 22.89 -31.26
N ASP A 431 3.10 22.19 -31.14
CA ASP A 431 1.76 22.75 -31.36
C ASP A 431 1.11 23.28 -30.08
N ILE A 432 1.88 23.96 -29.23
CA ILE A 432 1.42 24.58 -27.99
C ILE A 432 1.77 26.07 -27.99
N SER A 433 0.82 26.93 -27.63
CA SER A 433 1.00 28.38 -27.70
C SER A 433 1.72 28.99 -26.51
N SER A 434 1.57 28.40 -25.32
CA SER A 434 2.30 28.79 -24.11
C SER A 434 2.30 27.64 -23.10
N PRO A 435 3.21 26.66 -23.25
CA PRO A 435 3.31 25.54 -22.31
C PRO A 435 3.77 26.07 -20.95
N VAL A 436 2.96 25.89 -19.90
CA VAL A 436 3.30 26.35 -18.54
C VAL A 436 3.56 25.16 -17.62
N GLY A 437 2.57 24.30 -17.37
CA GLY A 437 2.75 23.10 -16.56
C GLY A 437 3.01 21.88 -17.43
N ILE A 438 3.89 21.00 -16.99
CA ILE A 438 4.13 19.68 -17.58
C ILE A 438 4.03 18.61 -16.50
N SER A 439 3.31 17.53 -16.78
CA SER A 439 3.24 16.38 -15.88
C SER A 439 3.35 15.09 -16.66
N ARG A 440 3.83 14.02 -16.03
CA ARG A 440 4.01 12.72 -16.65
C ARG A 440 3.39 11.62 -15.80
N ASP A 441 2.55 10.79 -16.39
CA ASP A 441 1.97 9.64 -15.69
C ASP A 441 2.90 8.42 -15.67
N LYS A 442 2.51 7.38 -14.92
CA LYS A 442 3.27 6.12 -14.81
C LYS A 442 3.41 5.36 -16.14
N GLN A 443 2.54 5.62 -17.13
CA GLN A 443 2.63 5.04 -18.48
C GLN A 443 3.51 5.88 -19.41
N GLY A 444 4.00 7.02 -18.95
CA GLY A 444 4.85 7.93 -19.70
C GLY A 444 4.10 8.89 -20.63
N LEU A 445 2.78 9.04 -20.47
CA LEU A 445 2.04 10.09 -21.17
C LEU A 445 2.43 11.45 -20.59
N LEU A 446 2.67 12.41 -21.48
CA LEU A 446 2.96 13.79 -21.11
C LEU A 446 1.68 14.61 -21.19
N TYR A 447 1.34 15.28 -20.11
CA TYR A 447 0.26 16.26 -20.04
C TYR A 447 0.90 17.64 -20.04
N VAL A 448 0.36 18.57 -20.83
CA VAL A 448 0.85 19.95 -20.88
C VAL A 448 -0.31 20.92 -20.80
N SER A 449 -0.20 21.93 -19.93
CA SER A 449 -1.14 23.04 -19.89
C SER A 449 -0.72 24.14 -20.86
N ASP A 450 -1.64 24.54 -21.74
CA ASP A 450 -1.50 25.71 -22.60
C ASP A 450 -2.22 26.89 -21.96
N TRP A 451 -1.44 27.77 -21.34
CA TRP A 451 -1.99 28.90 -20.58
C TRP A 451 -2.73 29.90 -21.48
N LYS A 452 -2.26 30.11 -22.72
CA LYS A 452 -2.87 31.05 -23.67
C LYS A 452 -4.19 30.51 -24.22
N LYS A 453 -4.25 29.21 -24.53
CA LYS A 453 -5.47 28.58 -25.07
C LYS A 453 -6.47 28.15 -24.00
N GLY A 454 -6.07 28.08 -22.74
CA GLY A 454 -6.95 27.61 -21.67
C GLY A 454 -7.31 26.14 -21.81
N GLU A 455 -6.34 25.32 -22.21
CA GLU A 455 -6.51 23.89 -22.44
C GLU A 455 -5.39 23.07 -21.83
N ILE A 456 -5.66 21.79 -21.60
CA ILE A 456 -4.67 20.77 -21.27
C ILE A 456 -4.78 19.69 -22.34
N LYS A 457 -3.62 19.30 -22.87
CA LYS A 457 -3.50 18.22 -23.83
C LYS A 457 -2.56 17.15 -23.30
N LYS A 458 -2.74 15.91 -23.79
CA LYS A 458 -1.86 14.78 -23.51
C LYS A 458 -1.24 14.21 -24.78
N TRP A 459 -0.01 13.73 -24.67
CA TRP A 459 0.74 13.08 -25.74
C TRP A 459 1.23 11.71 -25.29
N GLY A 460 1.05 10.73 -26.17
CA GLY A 460 1.73 9.44 -26.06
C GLY A 460 3.22 9.55 -26.37
N VAL A 461 3.98 8.53 -25.96
CA VAL A 461 5.41 8.44 -26.29
C VAL A 461 5.58 8.46 -27.82
N GLY A 462 6.29 9.47 -28.33
CA GLY A 462 6.53 9.65 -29.77
C GLY A 462 5.37 10.27 -30.56
N ALA A 463 4.23 10.59 -29.93
CA ALA A 463 3.12 11.26 -30.58
C ALA A 463 3.45 12.74 -30.83
N THR A 464 3.10 13.24 -32.01
CA THR A 464 3.26 14.67 -32.37
C THR A 464 1.98 15.46 -32.17
N ILE A 465 0.82 14.80 -32.28
CA ILE A 465 -0.51 15.40 -32.11
C ILE A 465 -1.02 15.16 -30.68
N GLY A 466 -1.40 16.24 -30.02
CA GLY A 466 -1.92 16.19 -28.65
C GLY A 466 -3.41 15.91 -28.61
N GLN A 467 -3.83 15.02 -27.71
CA GLN A 467 -5.24 14.77 -27.42
C GLN A 467 -5.74 15.79 -26.40
N LEU A 468 -6.85 16.47 -26.69
CA LEU A 468 -7.46 17.42 -25.75
C LEU A 468 -8.00 16.66 -24.53
N VAL A 469 -7.65 17.14 -23.34
CA VAL A 469 -8.10 16.55 -22.07
C VAL A 469 -9.05 17.48 -21.34
N ALA A 470 -8.69 18.76 -21.24
CA ALA A 470 -9.52 19.80 -20.64
C ALA A 470 -9.46 21.08 -21.48
N SER A 471 -10.55 21.85 -21.51
CA SER A 471 -10.64 23.12 -22.24
C SER A 471 -11.48 24.13 -21.48
N ARG A 472 -11.53 25.38 -21.96
CA ARG A 472 -12.26 26.50 -21.34
C ARG A 472 -11.76 26.82 -19.93
N LEU A 473 -10.49 26.55 -19.67
CA LEU A 473 -9.80 26.86 -18.42
C LEU A 473 -9.36 28.32 -18.42
N SER A 474 -9.39 28.96 -17.26
CA SER A 474 -9.00 30.36 -17.09
C SER A 474 -7.61 30.44 -16.45
N GLY A 475 -6.58 30.52 -17.30
CA GLY A 475 -5.17 30.55 -16.89
C GLY A 475 -4.74 29.26 -16.18
N PRO A 476 -4.83 28.08 -16.83
CA PRO A 476 -4.33 26.84 -16.24
C PRO A 476 -2.81 26.93 -16.03
N ARG A 477 -2.35 26.64 -14.81
CA ARG A 477 -0.93 26.66 -14.42
C ARG A 477 -0.40 25.22 -14.29
N PHE A 478 0.25 24.89 -13.18
CA PHE A 478 0.78 23.55 -12.92
C PHE A 478 -0.35 22.61 -12.53
N MET A 479 -0.12 21.33 -12.75
CA MET A 479 -1.13 20.28 -12.60
C MET A 479 -0.51 19.00 -12.06
N PHE A 480 -1.36 18.19 -11.44
CA PHE A 480 -0.98 16.89 -10.92
C PHE A 480 -1.88 15.81 -11.51
N ILE A 481 -1.28 14.67 -11.86
CA ILE A 481 -1.98 13.49 -12.38
C ILE A 481 -1.86 12.39 -11.33
N ASP A 482 -2.99 11.95 -10.77
CA ASP A 482 -2.97 10.86 -9.80
C ASP A 482 -2.89 9.47 -10.46
N GLN A 483 -2.76 8.43 -9.64
CA GLN A 483 -2.66 7.05 -10.11
C GLN A 483 -3.93 6.55 -10.82
N LYS A 484 -5.07 7.22 -10.63
CA LYS A 484 -6.35 6.93 -11.29
C LYS A 484 -6.53 7.74 -12.58
N LYS A 485 -5.51 8.48 -13.00
CA LYS A 485 -5.50 9.40 -14.16
C LYS A 485 -6.46 10.57 -14.02
N SER A 486 -6.84 10.91 -12.79
CA SER A 486 -7.52 12.16 -12.54
C SER A 486 -6.51 13.32 -12.56
N ILE A 487 -6.96 14.45 -13.08
CA ILE A 487 -6.13 15.63 -13.36
C ILE A 487 -6.58 16.75 -12.45
N TYR A 488 -5.67 17.24 -11.64
CA TYR A 488 -5.89 18.32 -10.70
C TYR A 488 -5.21 19.57 -11.23
N ILE A 489 -5.96 20.66 -11.35
CA ILE A 489 -5.54 21.83 -12.12
C ILE A 489 -5.72 23.07 -11.25
N ALA A 490 -4.66 23.88 -11.15
CA ALA A 490 -4.74 25.23 -10.62
C ALA A 490 -5.25 26.20 -11.71
N GLU A 491 -6.48 26.71 -11.54
CA GLU A 491 -7.03 27.77 -12.39
C GLU A 491 -6.75 29.14 -11.77
N GLN A 492 -5.61 29.71 -12.16
CA GLN A 492 -5.05 30.92 -11.57
C GLN A 492 -6.01 32.12 -11.63
N ARG A 493 -6.76 32.30 -12.72
CA ARG A 493 -7.66 33.45 -12.89
C ARG A 493 -9.04 33.25 -12.27
N ARG A 494 -9.32 32.06 -11.72
CA ARG A 494 -10.58 31.74 -11.03
C ARG A 494 -10.35 31.37 -9.57
N ASP A 495 -9.13 31.57 -9.05
CA ASP A 495 -8.76 31.38 -7.65
C ASP A 495 -9.21 30.02 -7.10
N ARG A 496 -9.07 28.95 -7.90
CA ARG A 496 -9.62 27.63 -7.56
C ARG A 496 -8.76 26.47 -8.04
N ILE A 497 -8.95 25.33 -7.39
CA ILE A 497 -8.49 24.02 -7.86
C ILE A 497 -9.69 23.25 -8.41
N ILE A 498 -9.53 22.69 -9.59
CA ILE A 498 -10.53 21.81 -10.21
C ILE A 498 -9.96 20.40 -10.42
N LYS A 499 -10.87 19.44 -10.54
CA LYS A 499 -10.59 18.08 -10.98
C LYS A 499 -11.23 17.86 -12.36
N ALA A 500 -10.46 17.32 -13.29
CA ALA A 500 -10.96 16.76 -14.55
C ALA A 500 -10.61 15.27 -14.60
N ASP A 501 -11.51 14.45 -15.12
CA ASP A 501 -11.22 13.05 -15.41
C ASP A 501 -10.83 12.92 -16.89
N ASP A 502 -10.02 11.91 -17.24
CA ASP A 502 -9.36 11.72 -18.55
C ASP A 502 -10.32 11.59 -19.76
N VAL A 503 -11.63 11.53 -19.50
CA VAL A 503 -12.69 11.55 -20.52
C VAL A 503 -13.09 12.99 -20.74
N ILE A 504 -13.02 13.45 -21.99
CA ILE A 504 -13.52 14.75 -22.49
C ILE A 504 -14.88 15.03 -21.83
N SER A 505 -14.87 15.76 -20.74
CA SER A 505 -16.08 16.13 -20.03
C SER A 505 -16.02 17.63 -19.83
N SER A 506 -17.04 18.26 -20.37
CA SER A 506 -17.47 19.62 -20.06
C SER A 506 -17.79 19.83 -18.57
N GLN A 507 -17.46 18.88 -17.69
CA GLN A 507 -17.77 18.85 -16.26
C GLN A 507 -16.48 18.71 -15.45
N SER A 508 -15.67 19.77 -15.42
CA SER A 508 -14.70 19.92 -14.33
C SER A 508 -15.45 20.23 -13.04
N SER A 509 -15.11 19.51 -11.97
CA SER A 509 -15.67 19.78 -10.64
C SER A 509 -14.70 20.67 -9.86
N MET A 510 -15.22 21.76 -9.30
CA MET A 510 -14.45 22.56 -8.36
C MET A 510 -14.22 21.75 -7.09
N LEU A 511 -12.98 21.65 -6.65
CA LEU A 511 -12.64 20.99 -5.39
C LEU A 511 -12.63 22.01 -4.25
N VAL A 512 -11.87 23.10 -4.41
CA VAL A 512 -11.66 24.11 -3.38
C VAL A 512 -11.41 25.49 -4.00
N GLY A 513 -11.59 26.55 -3.22
CA GLY A 513 -11.45 27.94 -3.66
C GLY A 513 -12.68 28.45 -4.41
N GLY A 514 -12.45 29.30 -5.42
CA GLY A 514 -13.51 29.93 -6.23
C GLY A 514 -13.96 31.30 -5.71
N SER A 515 -13.38 31.77 -4.62
CA SER A 515 -13.51 33.16 -4.17
C SER A 515 -12.13 33.69 -3.78
N LEU A 516 -11.82 34.88 -4.31
CA LEU A 516 -10.59 35.61 -4.02
C LEU A 516 -10.57 36.04 -2.55
N GLY A 517 -9.48 35.73 -1.86
CA GLY A 517 -9.22 36.24 -0.51
C GLY A 517 -8.10 35.48 0.19
N ASN A 518 -7.89 35.80 1.47
CA ASN A 518 -6.83 35.24 2.32
C ASN A 518 -7.35 34.37 3.47
N SER A 519 -8.68 34.23 3.60
CA SER A 519 -9.29 33.30 4.56
C SER A 519 -8.87 31.85 4.26
N LEU A 520 -8.98 30.95 5.23
CA LEU A 520 -8.55 29.54 5.06
C LEU A 520 -9.42 28.74 4.07
N ASN A 521 -10.59 29.26 3.71
CA ASN A 521 -11.47 28.71 2.67
C ASN A 521 -11.36 29.44 1.31
N GLN A 522 -10.40 30.37 1.17
CA GLN A 522 -10.19 31.19 -0.01
C GLN A 522 -8.78 30.99 -0.56
N LEU A 523 -8.60 31.25 -1.86
CA LEU A 523 -7.31 31.23 -2.53
C LEU A 523 -7.11 32.56 -3.27
N SER A 524 -5.87 32.88 -3.62
CA SER A 524 -5.52 34.01 -4.47
C SER A 524 -4.43 33.60 -5.46
N SER A 525 -4.82 33.50 -6.73
CA SER A 525 -3.98 33.07 -7.86
C SER A 525 -3.17 31.81 -7.55
N PRO A 526 -3.81 30.65 -7.31
CA PRO A 526 -3.07 29.41 -7.08
C PRO A 526 -2.30 29.00 -8.34
N TYR A 527 -1.02 28.62 -8.19
CA TYR A 527 -0.17 28.24 -9.33
C TYR A 527 0.06 26.73 -9.43
N SER A 528 0.05 26.01 -8.32
CA SER A 528 0.36 24.59 -8.28
C SER A 528 -0.52 23.84 -7.30
N VAL A 529 -0.77 22.57 -7.62
CA VAL A 529 -1.49 21.62 -6.77
C VAL A 529 -0.83 20.25 -6.88
N ILE A 530 -0.63 19.59 -5.74
CA ILE A 530 -0.29 18.16 -5.63
C ILE A 530 -1.35 17.47 -4.79
N VAL A 531 -1.59 16.19 -5.06
CA VAL A 531 -2.58 15.38 -4.35
C VAL A 531 -1.94 14.11 -3.82
N ASP A 532 -2.15 13.81 -2.54
CA ASP A 532 -1.71 12.53 -1.97
C ASP A 532 -2.70 11.39 -2.24
N GLU A 533 -2.33 10.16 -1.86
CA GLU A 533 -3.17 8.98 -2.10
C GLU A 533 -4.52 9.02 -1.35
N LEU A 534 -4.63 9.83 -0.29
CA LEU A 534 -5.87 10.05 0.46
C LEU A 534 -6.79 11.09 -0.22
N GLY A 535 -6.29 11.80 -1.23
CA GLY A 535 -7.01 12.86 -1.92
C GLY A 535 -6.89 14.22 -1.23
N THR A 536 -5.94 14.41 -0.32
CA THR A 536 -5.62 15.71 0.27
C THR A 536 -4.90 16.57 -0.75
N LEU A 537 -5.33 17.82 -0.88
CA LEU A 537 -4.72 18.79 -1.80
C LEU A 537 -3.63 19.58 -1.07
N TYR A 538 -2.51 19.79 -1.75
CA TYR A 538 -1.42 20.68 -1.34
C TYR A 538 -1.27 21.75 -2.40
N ILE A 539 -1.47 23.01 -2.04
CA ILE A 539 -1.72 24.09 -2.99
C ILE A 539 -0.75 25.24 -2.73
N ALA A 540 -0.07 25.69 -3.79
CA ALA A 540 0.65 26.95 -3.76
C ALA A 540 -0.36 28.10 -3.91
N ASP A 541 -0.73 28.72 -2.78
CA ASP A 541 -1.63 29.87 -2.72
C ASP A 541 -0.80 31.15 -2.89
N THR A 542 -0.38 31.38 -4.14
CA THR A 542 0.78 32.20 -4.51
C THR A 542 0.70 33.64 -4.02
N ASN A 543 -0.42 34.34 -4.24
CA ASN A 543 -0.54 35.75 -3.80
C ASN A 543 -0.80 35.89 -2.28
N ASN A 544 -1.15 34.79 -1.60
CA ASN A 544 -1.24 34.75 -0.15
C ASN A 544 0.06 34.26 0.51
N HIS A 545 1.13 34.03 -0.26
CA HIS A 545 2.47 33.73 0.26
C HIS A 545 2.51 32.49 1.17
N ARG A 546 1.74 31.45 0.83
CA ARG A 546 1.57 30.27 1.67
C ARG A 546 1.34 29.00 0.87
N ILE A 547 1.65 27.86 1.49
CA ILE A 547 1.24 26.53 1.03
C ILE A 547 0.08 26.07 1.90
N MET A 548 -1.03 25.70 1.24
CA MET A 548 -2.25 25.24 1.88
C MET A 548 -2.35 23.72 1.77
N ARG A 549 -2.70 23.05 2.87
CA ARG A 549 -3.14 21.66 2.92
C ARG A 549 -4.64 21.62 3.09
N TRP A 550 -5.34 20.85 2.25
CA TRP A 550 -6.79 20.77 2.25
C TRP A 550 -7.25 19.32 2.18
N VAL A 551 -7.69 18.79 3.32
CA VAL A 551 -8.20 17.42 3.43
C VAL A 551 -9.53 17.29 2.69
N ARG A 552 -9.74 16.16 2.03
CA ARG A 552 -10.95 15.91 1.24
C ARG A 552 -12.21 16.13 2.08
N GLY A 553 -13.12 16.97 1.58
CA GLY A 553 -14.39 17.29 2.23
C GLY A 553 -14.32 18.39 3.30
N ALA A 554 -13.13 18.89 3.66
CA ALA A 554 -12.99 20.01 4.58
C ALA A 554 -13.54 21.31 3.97
N GLN A 555 -14.14 22.17 4.79
CA GLN A 555 -14.65 23.48 4.35
C GLN A 555 -13.55 24.55 4.21
N SER A 556 -12.39 24.31 4.82
CA SER A 556 -11.23 25.20 4.80
C SER A 556 -9.94 24.39 4.89
N GLY A 557 -8.85 24.93 4.35
CA GLY A 557 -7.51 24.34 4.47
C GLY A 557 -6.78 24.77 5.75
N LYS A 558 -5.55 24.27 5.89
CA LYS A 558 -4.56 24.65 6.91
C LYS A 558 -3.28 25.12 6.22
N VAL A 559 -2.62 26.14 6.76
CA VAL A 559 -1.29 26.55 6.29
C VAL A 559 -0.25 25.56 6.78
N ILE A 560 0.60 25.07 5.87
CA ILE A 560 1.69 24.13 6.22
C ILE A 560 3.10 24.68 5.94
N ALA A 561 3.20 25.76 5.16
CA ALA A 561 4.44 26.52 4.97
C ALA A 561 4.10 27.97 4.60
N GLY A 562 4.92 28.92 5.05
CA GLY A 562 4.67 30.36 4.87
C GLY A 562 3.48 30.86 5.69
N GLY A 563 2.73 31.83 5.15
CA GLY A 563 1.55 32.40 5.81
C GLY A 563 1.84 33.45 6.88
N GLN A 564 3.11 33.79 7.12
CA GLN A 564 3.55 34.88 8.01
C GLN A 564 3.78 36.20 7.24
N GLY A 565 3.00 36.41 6.17
CA GLY A 565 3.18 37.50 5.21
C GLY A 565 4.32 37.27 4.21
N MET A 566 4.41 38.16 3.22
CA MET A 566 5.48 38.16 2.23
C MET A 566 6.81 38.53 2.90
N GLY A 567 7.86 37.75 2.67
CA GLY A 567 9.21 38.07 3.15
C GLY A 567 10.23 36.98 2.85
N SER A 568 11.44 37.15 3.37
CA SER A 568 12.62 36.29 3.07
C SER A 568 13.08 35.43 4.25
N ARG A 569 12.43 35.54 5.42
CA ARG A 569 12.69 34.63 6.56
C ARG A 569 12.36 33.18 6.18
N TYR A 570 12.86 32.23 6.96
CA TYR A 570 12.66 30.80 6.70
C TYR A 570 11.24 30.31 6.98
N ASP A 571 10.44 31.06 7.74
CA ASP A 571 9.00 30.84 7.95
C ASP A 571 8.11 31.71 7.05
N GLN A 572 8.70 32.45 6.12
CA GLN A 572 8.02 33.28 5.13
C GLN A 572 8.29 32.74 3.73
N LEU A 573 7.37 33.06 2.82
CA LEU A 573 7.49 32.78 1.39
C LEU A 573 7.20 34.06 0.61
N SER A 574 7.71 34.16 -0.60
CA SER A 574 7.45 35.26 -1.54
C SER A 574 6.99 34.67 -2.87
N TYR A 575 5.69 34.72 -3.13
CA TYR A 575 5.03 34.18 -4.31
C TYR A 575 5.41 32.70 -4.58
N PRO A 576 5.04 31.74 -3.71
CA PRO A 576 5.35 30.35 -3.97
C PRO A 576 4.70 29.92 -5.29
N HIS A 577 5.51 29.50 -6.27
CA HIS A 577 5.04 29.13 -7.60
C HIS A 577 4.76 27.63 -7.71
N ASP A 578 5.61 26.82 -7.11
CA ASP A 578 5.52 25.37 -7.18
C ASP A 578 5.86 24.70 -5.86
N LEU A 579 5.42 23.45 -5.75
CA LEU A 579 5.76 22.57 -4.65
C LEU A 579 6.00 21.14 -5.15
N SER A 580 6.78 20.37 -4.40
CA SER A 580 6.95 18.93 -4.61
C SER A 580 7.19 18.22 -3.29
N PHE A 581 7.05 16.90 -3.27
CA PHE A 581 7.38 16.06 -2.12
C PHE A 581 8.46 15.06 -2.49
N ASP A 582 9.36 14.77 -1.55
CA ASP A 582 10.19 13.57 -1.62
C ASP A 582 9.43 12.33 -1.11
N LEU A 583 10.02 11.15 -1.27
CA LEU A 583 9.45 9.89 -0.78
C LEU A 583 9.25 9.85 0.75
N ASN A 584 9.94 10.71 1.51
CA ASN A 584 9.75 10.81 2.96
C ASN A 584 8.54 11.69 3.31
N GLY A 585 8.03 12.50 2.38
CA GLY A 585 6.97 13.48 2.58
C GLY A 585 7.46 14.87 2.97
N ASN A 586 8.76 15.16 2.85
CA ASN A 586 9.27 16.51 3.04
C ASN A 586 8.79 17.40 1.89
N LEU A 587 8.36 18.61 2.23
CA LEU A 587 7.81 19.57 1.29
C LEU A 587 8.94 20.43 0.72
N TYR A 588 9.02 20.53 -0.60
CA TYR A 588 9.90 21.42 -1.33
C TYR A 588 9.06 22.51 -1.97
N VAL A 589 9.46 23.78 -1.85
CA VAL A 589 8.70 24.93 -2.35
C VAL A 589 9.60 25.84 -3.15
N VAL A 590 9.21 26.16 -4.37
CA VAL A 590 9.83 27.26 -5.14
C VAL A 590 9.36 28.58 -4.55
N ASP A 591 10.28 29.25 -3.88
CA ASP A 591 10.11 30.57 -3.28
C ASP A 591 10.53 31.63 -4.29
N TYR A 592 9.70 31.81 -5.34
CA TYR A 592 10.02 32.56 -6.56
C TYR A 592 10.62 33.94 -6.29
N GLY A 593 9.96 34.72 -5.42
CA GLY A 593 10.34 36.09 -5.10
C GLY A 593 11.63 36.20 -4.29
N ASN A 594 12.04 35.12 -3.61
CA ASN A 594 13.31 35.03 -2.91
C ASN A 594 14.38 34.25 -3.70
N HIS A 595 14.06 33.80 -4.93
CA HIS A 595 14.98 33.14 -5.84
C HIS A 595 15.69 31.91 -5.26
N ARG A 596 14.92 31.08 -4.57
CA ARG A 596 15.41 29.86 -3.91
C ARG A 596 14.36 28.76 -3.91
N VAL A 597 14.79 27.55 -3.55
CA VAL A 597 13.89 26.46 -3.16
C VAL A 597 14.09 26.20 -1.67
N GLN A 598 12.98 26.18 -0.91
CA GLN A 598 12.99 25.83 0.52
C GLN A 598 12.47 24.41 0.73
N LYS A 599 13.11 23.65 1.62
CA LYS A 599 12.66 22.35 2.12
C LYS A 599 12.08 22.52 3.53
N PHE A 600 10.91 21.98 3.77
CA PHE A 600 10.26 21.87 5.08
C PHE A 600 10.18 20.41 5.46
N VAL A 601 10.73 20.08 6.63
CA VAL A 601 10.86 18.68 7.08
C VAL A 601 9.56 18.24 7.70
N ILE A 602 9.07 17.06 7.32
CA ILE A 602 7.87 16.48 7.90
C ILE A 602 8.18 15.79 9.24
N ASP A 603 7.37 16.07 10.24
CA ASP A 603 7.29 15.34 11.50
C ASP A 603 6.06 14.43 11.48
N LYS A 604 6.32 13.14 11.63
CA LYS A 604 5.31 12.07 11.66
C LYS A 604 5.11 11.49 13.06
N SER A 605 5.67 12.10 14.11
CA SER A 605 5.53 11.63 15.50
C SER A 605 4.07 11.54 15.99
N LEU A 606 3.17 12.32 15.39
CA LEU A 606 1.73 12.33 15.67
C LEU A 606 0.91 11.43 14.73
N CYS A 607 1.57 10.74 13.80
CA CYS A 607 0.97 9.73 12.93
C CYS A 607 0.89 8.39 13.66
N GLN A 608 -0.11 8.20 14.51
CA GLN A 608 -0.38 6.89 15.14
C GLN A 608 -0.92 5.91 14.09
#